data_AF-A0A7J3M969-F1
#
_entry.id   AF-A0A7J3M969-F1
#
_cell.length_a   1.000
_cell.length_b   1.000
_cell.length_c   1.000
_cell.angle_alpha   90.00
_cell.angle_beta   90.00
_cell.angle_gamma   90.00
#
_symmetry.space_group_name_H-M   'P 1'
#
loop_
_entity.id
_entity.type
_entity.pdbx_description
1 polymer ?
#
loop_
_entity_poly.entity_id
_entity_poly.type
_entity_poly.pdbx_seq_one_letter_code
_entity_poly.pdbx_strand_id
1 'polypeptide(L)' 'MVRFRQRLDRNRKIYIPKPLREAGFNTVIEIIPDTHAAAIYPAGADLREVVQSLEIILQDLKLQVKAPQDGGCRQ' A
#
# COMPACT_ATOMS: atom_id res chain seq x y z
N MET A 1 7.18 3.15 -7.04
CA MET A 1 7.12 2.91 -5.57
C MET A 1 7.69 1.54 -5.18
N VAL A 2 8.04 1.29 -3.90
CA VAL A 2 8.42 -0.05 -3.40
C VAL A 2 7.17 -0.88 -3.11
N ARG A 3 7.05 -2.09 -3.69
CA ARG A 3 5.93 -3.00 -3.46
C ARG A 3 6.26 -3.99 -2.35
N PHE A 4 5.48 -3.98 -1.28
CA PHE A 4 5.55 -5.00 -0.23
C PHE A 4 4.53 -6.12 -0.50
N ARG A 5 5.01 -7.33 -0.73
CA ARG A 5 4.15 -8.52 -0.87
C ARG A 5 4.19 -9.32 0.44
N GLN A 6 3.14 -9.20 1.24
CA GLN A 6 2.99 -9.94 2.49
C GLN A 6 1.89 -10.99 2.35
N ARG A 7 2.18 -12.24 2.73
CA ARG A 7 1.13 -13.25 2.93
C ARG A 7 0.45 -13.01 4.25
N LEU A 8 -0.87 -13.16 4.28
CA LEU A 8 -1.63 -13.20 5.52
C LEU A 8 -1.17 -14.40 6.36
N ASP A 9 -1.07 -14.21 7.67
CA ASP A 9 -0.78 -15.31 8.58
C ASP A 9 -1.99 -16.26 8.72
N ARG A 10 -1.83 -17.31 9.54
CA ARG A 10 -2.91 -18.28 9.81
C ARG A 10 -4.16 -17.64 10.44
N ASN A 11 -4.00 -16.49 11.08
CA ASN A 11 -5.06 -15.72 11.73
C ASN A 11 -5.57 -14.59 10.84
N ARG A 12 -5.19 -14.56 9.55
CA ARG A 12 -5.55 -13.54 8.57
C ARG A 12 -5.06 -12.13 8.93
N LYS A 13 -4.01 -12.03 9.74
CA LYS A 13 -3.38 -10.75 10.12
C LYS A 13 -2.33 -10.36 9.09
N ILE A 14 -2.24 -9.06 8.85
CA ILE A 14 -1.17 -8.44 8.08
C ILE A 14 -0.04 -8.08 9.04
N TYR A 15 1.14 -8.66 8.84
CA TYR A 15 2.34 -8.20 9.54
C TYR A 15 2.82 -6.89 8.91
N ILE A 16 3.01 -5.85 9.73
CA ILE A 16 3.58 -4.57 9.29
C ILE A 16 5.11 -4.65 9.41
N PRO A 17 5.86 -4.66 8.29
CA PRO A 17 7.31 -4.72 8.31
C PRO A 17 7.93 -3.56 9.08
N LYS A 18 9.12 -3.78 9.66
CA LYS A 18 9.86 -2.76 10.43
C LYS A 18 9.96 -1.40 9.72
N PRO A 19 10.27 -1.32 8.41
CA PRO A 19 10.31 -0.03 7.70
C PRO A 19 8.98 0.74 7.70
N LEU A 20 7.84 0.04 7.59
CA LEU A 20 6.53 0.69 7.66
C LEU A 20 6.23 1.18 9.08
N ARG A 21 6.63 0.42 10.11
CA ARG A 21 6.50 0.85 11.50
C ARG A 21 7.33 2.11 11.78
N GLU A 22 8.55 2.17 11.25
CA GLU A 22 9.42 3.35 11.34
C GLU A 22 8.85 4.56 10.58
N ALA A 23 8.09 4.33 9.51
CA ALA A 23 7.37 5.36 8.77
C ALA A 23 6.05 5.83 9.43
N GLY A 24 5.76 5.39 10.67
CA GLY A 24 4.58 5.84 11.42
C GLY A 24 3.38 4.88 11.41
N PHE A 25 3.48 3.71 10.77
CA PHE A 25 2.45 2.65 10.82
C PHE A 25 2.67 1.73 12.04
N ASN A 26 2.77 2.29 13.25
CA ASN A 26 3.32 1.60 14.42
C ASN A 26 2.30 1.20 15.50
N THR A 27 1.30 2.03 15.81
CA THR A 27 0.44 1.84 16.98
C THR A 27 -1.02 1.62 16.60
N VAL A 28 -1.61 2.55 15.86
CA VAL A 28 -2.99 2.45 15.38
C VAL A 28 -3.00 2.87 13.92
N ILE A 29 -3.63 2.06 13.09
CA ILE A 29 -3.84 2.35 11.66
C ILE A 29 -5.33 2.43 11.40
N GLU A 30 -5.69 3.29 10.47
CA GLU A 30 -7.02 3.35 9.90
C GLU A 30 -7.01 2.59 8.58
N ILE A 31 -8.10 1.87 8.33
CA ILE A 31 -8.28 1.07 7.11
C ILE A 31 -9.63 1.42 6.51
N ILE A 32 -9.63 1.95 5.29
CA ILE A 32 -10.84 2.19 4.51
C ILE A 32 -10.85 1.20 3.33
N PRO A 33 -11.66 0.12 3.39
CA PRO A 33 -11.78 -0.84 2.31
C PRO A 33 -12.83 -0.42 1.27
N ASP A 34 -12.65 -0.92 0.06
CA ASP A 34 -13.62 -1.03 -1.03
C ASP A 34 -13.56 -2.46 -1.61
N THR A 35 -14.37 -2.76 -2.62
CA THR A 35 -14.52 -4.05 -3.30
C THR A 35 -13.19 -4.70 -3.70
N HIS A 36 -12.19 -3.90 -4.13
CA HIS A 36 -10.92 -4.43 -4.68
C HIS A 36 -9.65 -3.84 -4.07
N ALA A 37 -9.75 -2.80 -3.25
CA ALA A 37 -8.60 -2.10 -2.67
C ALA A 37 -8.92 -1.62 -1.25
N ALA A 38 -7.89 -1.32 -0.48
CA ALA A 38 -8.04 -0.64 0.80
C ALA A 38 -6.96 0.42 0.95
N ALA A 39 -7.34 1.59 1.46
CA ALA A 39 -6.40 2.59 1.93
C ALA A 39 -6.00 2.26 3.37
N ILE A 40 -4.70 2.33 3.66
CA ILE A 40 -4.15 2.13 5.01
C ILE A 40 -3.29 3.34 5.33
N TYR A 41 -3.51 3.96 6.48
CA TYR A 41 -2.76 5.15 6.93
C TYR A 41 -2.70 5.22 8.47
N PRO A 42 -1.76 5.98 9.06
CA PRO A 42 -1.70 6.16 10.51
C PRO A 42 -2.98 6.78 11.07
N ALA A 43 -3.43 6.32 12.23
CA ALA A 43 -4.58 6.91 12.88
C ALA A 43 -4.32 8.38 13.27
N GLY A 44 -5.31 9.23 13.02
CA GLY A 44 -5.21 10.68 13.27
C GLY A 44 -4.45 11.47 12.19
N ALA A 45 -4.03 10.85 11.09
CA ALA A 45 -3.48 11.58 9.95
C ALA A 45 -4.52 12.52 9.32
N ASP A 46 -4.09 13.68 8.83
CA ASP A 46 -4.97 14.59 8.09
C ASP A 46 -5.40 13.92 6.78
N LEU A 47 -6.72 13.78 6.58
CA LEU A 47 -7.29 13.18 5.38
C LEU A 47 -6.85 13.91 4.10
N ARG A 48 -6.53 15.22 4.15
CA ARG A 48 -6.00 15.95 3.00
C ARG A 48 -4.64 15.44 2.58
N GLU A 49 -3.75 15.19 3.54
CA GLU A 49 -2.41 14.63 3.30
C GLU A 49 -2.50 13.16 2.86
N VAL A 50 -3.44 12.40 3.43
CA VAL A 50 -3.73 11.02 3.01
C VAL A 50 -4.18 11.00 1.55
N VAL A 51 -5.10 11.87 1.15
CA VAL A 51 -5.57 11.97 -0.25
C VAL A 51 -4.42 12.33 -1.19
N GLN A 52 -3.61 13.33 -0.85
CA GLN A 52 -2.42 13.70 -1.66
C GLN A 52 -1.46 12.53 -1.82
N SER A 53 -1.23 11.77 -0.76
CA SER A 53 -0.40 10.57 -0.81
C SER A 53 -1.01 9.52 -1.74
N LEU A 54 -2.30 9.22 -1.59
CA LEU A 54 -3.02 8.23 -2.40
C LEU A 54 -3.07 8.61 -3.89
N GLU A 55 -3.10 9.90 -4.23
CA GLU A 55 -3.02 10.36 -5.62
C GLU A 55 -1.71 9.96 -6.28
N ILE A 56 -0.58 10.09 -5.57
CA ILE A 56 0.75 9.65 -6.06
C ILE A 56 0.74 8.14 -6.28
N ILE A 57 0.18 7.36 -5.34
CA ILE A 57 0.06 5.91 -5.46
C ILE A 57 -0.79 5.53 -6.68
N LEU A 58 -1.92 6.20 -6.86
CA LEU A 58 -2.83 5.96 -7.97
C LEU A 58 -2.18 6.30 -9.31
N GLN A 59 -1.37 7.36 -9.39
CA GLN A 59 -0.61 7.71 -10.59
C GLN A 59 0.40 6.60 -10.96
N ASP A 60 1.18 6.09 -10.00
CA ASP A 60 2.13 4.99 -10.21
C ASP A 60 1.41 3.71 -10.68
N LEU A 61 0.26 3.37 -10.09
CA LEU A 61 -0.57 2.24 -10.52
C LEU A 61 -1.11 2.42 -11.95
N LYS A 62 -1.59 3.62 -12.30
CA LYS A 62 -2.06 3.93 -13.66
C LYS A 62 -0.94 3.80 -14.70
N LEU A 63 0.29 4.17 -14.34
CA LEU A 63 1.45 3.97 -15.22
C LEU A 63 1.73 2.48 -15.47
N GLN A 64 1.66 1.64 -14.43
CA GLN A 64 1.85 0.19 -14.57
C GLN A 64 0.77 -0.49 -15.41
N VAL A 65 -0.46 0.00 -15.37
CA VAL A 65 -1.56 -0.51 -16.24
C VAL A 65 -1.34 -0.11 -17.70
N LYS A 66 -0.74 1.06 -17.95
CA LYS A 66 -0.49 1.57 -19.30
C LYS A 66 0.78 0.99 -19.94
N ALA A 67 1.77 0.62 -19.14
CA ALA A 67 2.94 -0.09 -19.64
C ALA A 67 2.49 -1.48 -20.15
N PRO A 68 2.68 -1.81 -21.44
CA PRO A 68 2.54 -3.19 -21.88
C PRO A 68 3.46 -4.06 -21.01
N GLN A 69 3.01 -5.26 -20.67
CA GLN A 69 3.85 -6.25 -20.02
C GLN A 69 4.99 -6.61 -21.00
N ASP A 70 6.11 -5.89 -20.92
CA ASP A 70 7.35 -6.38 -21.51
C ASP A 70 7.76 -7.61 -20.71
N GLY A 71 7.59 -8.75 -21.37
CA GLY A 71 7.77 -10.07 -20.81
C GLY A 71 9.22 -10.39 -20.48
N GLY A 72 9.36 -11.32 -19.54
CA GLY A 72 10.45 -12.30 -19.50
C GLY A 72 11.84 -11.77 -19.17
N CYS A 73 12.23 -11.90 -17.90
CA CYS A 73 13.60 -12.26 -17.58
C CYS A 73 13.60 -13.73 -17.10
N ARG A 74 13.74 -14.65 -18.06
CA ARG A 74 14.40 -15.94 -17.82
C ARG A 74 15.88 -15.63 -17.69
N GLN A 75 16.50 -15.96 -16.55
CA GLN A 75 17.79 -16.66 -16.46
C GLN A 75 17.77 -17.53 -15.21
#